data_AF-X1JTV9-F1
#
_entry.id   AF-X1JTV9-F1
#
_cell.length_a   1.000
_cell.length_b   1.000
_cell.length_c   1.000
_cell.angle_alpha   90.00
_cell.angle_beta   90.00
_cell.angle_gamma   90.00
#
_symmetry.space_group_name_H-M   'P 1'
#
loop_
_entity.id
_entity.type
_entity.pdbx_description
1 polymer ?
#
loop_
_entity_poly.entity_id
_entity_poly.type
_entity_poly.pdbx_seq_one_letter_code
_entity_poly.pdbx_strand_id
1 'polypeptide(L)'
;YVIGGSKKNLDATPTLTEMGGSGDSTTNVGYYGIVSKSSGMCDAEDGGVLYAAYAYNDDTNYYTGVARCLTPAADLCCGEADWDYLRAGLVTGAAGDDLPQQFTTEPSSLKVTGTPNFIWIDVIDNVSVYADIISDHVDWDYGCYYGYDYWWGFGTVRCYEDCFAEGSLSLVAPASGSLIASDPCACQNEAFTLKWDRQCDSCLYDVQIALDENFTEQVILEDVNMTDYDPPSASNPSMVIAAGKLQCSTTYYWRVRN
;
A
#
# COMPACT_ATOMS: atom_id res chain seq x y z
N TYR A 1 7.95 -1.44 16.27
CA TYR A 1 7.45 -1.44 17.66
C TYR A 1 5.97 -1.83 17.57
N VAL A 2 5.49 -2.85 18.30
CA VAL A 2 4.03 -3.14 18.33
C VAL A 2 3.37 -2.06 19.18
N ILE A 3 2.59 -1.17 18.57
CA ILE A 3 1.84 -0.19 19.33
C ILE A 3 0.60 -0.90 19.85
N GLY A 4 0.60 -1.09 21.17
CA GLY A 4 -0.49 -1.51 22.05
C GLY A 4 -1.87 -1.87 21.44
N GLY A 5 -2.34 -3.01 21.91
CA GLY A 5 -3.57 -3.71 21.58
C GLY A 5 -4.93 -3.14 21.90
N SER A 6 -5.20 -1.90 21.57
CA SER A 6 -6.55 -1.35 21.66
C SER A 6 -7.04 -0.94 20.28
N LYS A 7 -8.32 -1.22 19.99
CA LYS A 7 -9.06 -0.59 18.87
C LYS A 7 -8.76 0.90 18.90
N LYS A 8 -7.96 1.37 17.95
CA LYS A 8 -7.67 2.79 17.81
C LYS A 8 -8.47 3.28 16.62
N ASN A 9 -9.26 4.33 16.81
CA ASN A 9 -9.78 5.06 15.67
C ASN A 9 -8.58 5.73 14.99
N LEU A 10 -8.33 5.37 13.74
CA LEU A 10 -7.26 5.95 12.92
C LEU A 10 -7.79 7.08 12.02
N ASP A 11 -9.03 7.50 12.25
CA ASP A 11 -9.76 8.51 11.48
C ASP A 11 -9.77 8.22 9.96
N ALA A 12 -9.71 6.93 9.63
CA ALA A 12 -9.85 6.41 8.28
C ALA A 12 -11.32 6.15 7.95
N THR A 13 -11.75 6.58 6.77
CA THR A 13 -13.17 6.54 6.33
C THR A 13 -13.33 5.77 5.00
N PRO A 14 -12.82 4.53 4.87
CA PRO A 14 -12.86 3.83 3.59
C PRO A 14 -14.28 3.55 3.10
N THR A 15 -14.40 3.47 1.79
CA THR A 15 -15.55 2.97 1.04
C THR A 15 -15.60 1.45 1.03
N LEU A 16 -16.77 0.89 0.71
CA LEU A 16 -16.90 -0.56 0.51
C LEU A 16 -16.06 -1.03 -0.67
N THR A 17 -15.97 -0.23 -1.74
CA THR A 17 -15.16 -0.53 -2.93
C THR A 17 -13.68 -0.75 -2.59
N GLU A 18 -13.10 0.12 -1.77
CA GLU A 18 -11.70 -0.01 -1.29
C GLU A 18 -11.51 -1.31 -0.49
N MET A 19 -12.51 -1.71 0.29
CA MET A 19 -12.46 -2.93 1.11
C MET A 19 -12.91 -4.21 0.38
N GLY A 20 -13.46 -4.10 -0.82
CA GLY A 20 -13.86 -5.22 -1.68
C GLY A 20 -15.33 -5.58 -1.71
N GLY A 21 -16.16 -4.75 -1.11
CA GLY A 21 -17.59 -4.70 -1.36
C GLY A 21 -17.93 -3.82 -2.57
N SER A 22 -19.23 -3.59 -2.75
CA SER A 22 -19.75 -2.69 -3.77
C SER A 22 -20.40 -1.49 -3.08
N GLY A 23 -19.87 -0.28 -3.31
CA GLY A 23 -20.48 0.97 -2.84
C GLY A 23 -19.47 2.02 -2.39
N ASP A 24 -19.88 3.28 -2.49
CA ASP A 24 -19.00 4.44 -2.25
C ASP A 24 -19.31 5.16 -0.93
N SER A 25 -20.21 4.61 -0.10
CA SER A 25 -20.48 5.15 1.23
C SER A 25 -19.31 4.84 2.16
N THR A 26 -18.87 5.86 2.89
CA THR A 26 -17.86 5.69 3.94
C THR A 26 -18.35 4.74 5.02
N THR A 27 -17.43 3.93 5.52
CA THR A 27 -17.74 2.80 6.37
C THR A 27 -16.91 2.85 7.65
N ASN A 28 -17.53 2.47 8.78
CA ASN A 28 -16.85 2.44 10.07
C ASN A 28 -16.09 1.12 10.23
N VAL A 29 -14.77 1.19 10.13
CA VAL A 29 -13.89 0.01 10.13
C VAL A 29 -13.19 -0.16 11.48
N GLY A 30 -13.11 -1.40 11.95
CA GLY A 30 -12.26 -1.75 13.08
C GLY A 30 -10.83 -2.00 12.62
N TYR A 31 -9.86 -1.23 13.14
CA TYR A 31 -8.43 -1.44 12.94
C TYR A 31 -7.79 -2.08 14.17
N TYR A 32 -6.90 -3.05 13.93
CA TYR A 32 -6.27 -3.89 14.94
C TYR A 32 -4.80 -4.16 14.59
N GLY A 33 -4.03 -4.62 15.58
CA GLY A 33 -2.63 -5.04 15.35
C GLY A 33 -1.78 -3.97 14.69
N ILE A 34 -1.88 -2.70 15.13
CA ILE A 34 -1.19 -1.60 14.44
C ILE A 34 0.31 -1.72 14.71
N VAL A 35 1.08 -1.89 13.64
CA VAL A 35 2.54 -2.02 13.73
C VAL A 35 3.18 -0.99 12.83
N SER A 36 4.13 -0.25 13.42
CA SER A 36 5.10 0.51 12.64
C SER A 36 6.41 -0.27 12.60
N LYS A 37 7.02 -0.32 11.42
CA LYS A 37 8.44 -0.62 11.33
C LYS A 37 9.20 0.67 11.63
N SER A 38 9.73 0.75 12.85
CA SER A 38 10.61 1.85 13.25
C SER A 38 11.98 1.58 12.63
N SER A 39 12.24 2.10 11.44
CA SER A 39 13.58 2.21 10.84
C SER A 39 14.48 3.21 11.59
N GLY A 40 13.98 3.85 12.67
CA GLY A 40 14.60 5.02 13.30
C GLY A 40 14.09 6.35 12.73
N MET A 41 13.04 6.29 11.93
CA MET A 41 12.66 7.29 10.93
C MET A 41 11.14 7.39 10.86
N CYS A 42 10.53 7.95 11.91
CA CYS A 42 9.07 8.13 12.00
C CYS A 42 8.69 9.60 11.79
N ASP A 43 9.28 10.25 10.79
CA ASP A 43 8.84 11.57 10.31
C ASP A 43 8.50 11.52 8.82
N ALA A 44 7.91 12.62 8.33
CA ALA A 44 7.36 12.74 6.97
C ALA A 44 8.43 12.72 5.88
N GLU A 45 9.70 12.83 6.28
CA GLU A 45 10.86 12.94 5.41
C GLU A 45 11.51 11.56 5.20
N ASP A 46 11.42 10.65 6.19
CA ASP A 46 12.11 9.36 6.17
C ASP A 46 11.20 8.11 6.06
N GLY A 47 9.89 8.27 5.84
CA GLY A 47 9.04 7.22 5.23
C GLY A 47 8.69 5.99 6.08
N GLY A 48 8.60 6.10 7.41
CA GLY A 48 8.18 4.96 8.23
C GLY A 48 6.72 4.54 7.99
N VAL A 49 6.44 3.33 7.51
CA VAL A 49 5.07 2.91 7.16
C VAL A 49 4.25 2.36 8.34
N LEU A 50 2.96 2.72 8.39
CA LEU A 50 1.98 2.17 9.35
C LEU A 50 1.15 1.07 8.68
N TYR A 51 1.06 -0.07 9.35
CA TYR A 51 0.18 -1.17 8.95
C TYR A 51 -0.87 -1.44 10.01
N ALA A 52 -2.06 -1.84 9.57
CA ALA A 52 -3.13 -2.29 10.45
C ALA A 52 -3.84 -3.48 9.82
N ALA A 53 -4.23 -4.47 10.63
CA ALA A 53 -5.26 -5.42 10.20
C ALA A 53 -6.62 -4.72 10.32
N TYR A 54 -7.53 -4.98 9.40
CA TYR A 54 -8.88 -4.44 9.46
C TYR A 54 -9.94 -5.53 9.41
N ALA A 55 -11.09 -5.24 10.02
CA ALA A 55 -12.29 -6.06 9.92
C ALA A 55 -13.54 -5.17 9.89
N TYR A 56 -14.50 -5.53 9.04
CA TYR A 56 -15.77 -4.84 8.89
C TYR A 56 -16.89 -5.82 8.51
N ASN A 57 -18.11 -5.52 8.94
CA ASN A 57 -19.32 -6.30 8.67
C ASN A 57 -20.46 -5.34 8.28
N ASP A 58 -21.13 -5.58 7.15
CA ASP A 58 -22.27 -4.79 6.64
C ASP A 58 -23.65 -5.44 6.90
N ASP A 59 -23.75 -6.22 7.98
CA ASP A 59 -24.84 -7.13 8.34
C ASP A 59 -24.99 -8.37 7.44
N THR A 60 -24.48 -8.34 6.21
CA THR A 60 -24.62 -9.44 5.22
C THR A 60 -23.30 -10.12 4.91
N ASN A 61 -22.22 -9.36 4.87
CA ASN A 61 -20.90 -9.74 4.40
C ASN A 61 -19.85 -9.41 5.45
N TYR A 62 -18.79 -10.20 5.46
CA TYR A 62 -17.60 -9.92 6.26
C TYR A 62 -16.43 -9.56 5.35
N TYR A 63 -15.71 -8.49 5.71
CA TYR A 63 -14.52 -8.02 5.02
C TYR A 63 -13.36 -7.94 6.01
N THR A 64 -12.20 -8.43 5.58
CA THR A 64 -10.97 -8.35 6.37
C THR A 64 -9.78 -8.18 5.42
N GLY A 65 -8.67 -7.70 5.96
CA GLY A 65 -7.47 -7.47 5.18
C GLY A 65 -6.38 -6.79 6.02
N VAL A 66 -5.33 -6.38 5.33
CA VAL A 66 -4.29 -5.50 5.88
C VAL A 66 -4.41 -4.16 5.17
N ALA A 67 -4.31 -3.07 5.91
CA ALA A 67 -4.25 -1.72 5.37
C ALA A 67 -2.88 -1.11 5.64
N ARG A 68 -2.39 -0.34 4.68
CA ARG A 68 -1.15 0.42 4.75
C ARG A 68 -1.46 1.91 4.67
N CYS A 69 -0.96 2.70 5.62
CA CYS A 69 -1.06 4.15 5.54
C CYS A 69 -0.03 4.68 4.54
N LEU A 70 -0.48 5.43 3.54
CA LEU A 70 0.35 6.06 2.52
C LEU A 70 0.93 7.41 2.96
N THR A 71 0.43 7.98 4.06
CA THR A 71 0.87 9.26 4.62
C THR A 71 1.28 9.13 6.09
N PRO A 72 2.32 8.33 6.41
CA PRO A 72 2.50 7.88 7.79
C PRO A 72 2.98 8.95 8.78
N ALA A 73 3.33 10.17 8.36
CA ALA A 73 4.02 11.09 9.26
C ALA A 73 3.69 12.58 9.12
N ALA A 74 3.89 13.22 10.28
CA ALA A 74 3.68 14.61 10.71
C ALA A 74 2.23 15.08 10.98
N ASP A 75 1.24 14.85 10.11
CA ASP A 75 -0.05 15.57 10.23
C ASP A 75 -1.32 14.69 10.32
N LEU A 76 -1.27 13.60 11.08
CA LEU A 76 -2.49 13.03 11.68
C LEU A 76 -3.11 13.95 12.76
N CYS A 77 -2.67 15.22 12.83
CA CYS A 77 -3.23 16.26 13.67
C CYS A 77 -4.44 16.94 13.02
N CYS A 78 -4.59 16.92 11.67
CA CYS A 78 -5.61 17.74 11.00
C CYS A 78 -6.20 17.19 9.66
N GLY A 79 -5.79 16.02 9.14
CA GLY A 79 -6.32 15.47 7.88
C GLY A 79 -6.74 13.99 7.96
N GLU A 80 -7.62 13.56 7.05
CA GLU A 80 -7.95 12.13 6.88
C GLU A 80 -6.69 11.38 6.40
N ALA A 81 -6.34 10.30 7.09
CA ALA A 81 -5.21 9.46 6.69
C ALA A 81 -5.56 8.71 5.40
N ASP A 82 -4.59 8.60 4.48
CA ASP A 82 -4.76 7.88 3.21
C ASP A 82 -4.29 6.43 3.38
N TRP A 83 -5.15 5.48 3.03
CA TRP A 83 -4.95 4.05 3.30
C TRP A 83 -5.14 3.21 2.05
N ASP A 84 -4.18 2.32 1.82
CA ASP A 84 -4.23 1.30 0.78
C ASP A 84 -4.63 -0.05 1.39
N TYR A 85 -5.68 -0.68 0.87
CA TYR A 85 -6.30 -1.88 1.45
C TYR A 85 -5.96 -3.14 0.66
N LEU A 86 -5.25 -4.06 1.31
CA LEU A 86 -4.82 -5.33 0.75
C LEU A 86 -5.68 -6.50 1.25
N ARG A 87 -6.38 -7.14 0.31
CA ARG A 87 -7.24 -8.32 0.54
C ARG A 87 -6.91 -9.52 -0.36
N ALA A 88 -5.83 -9.43 -1.13
CA ALA A 88 -5.49 -10.44 -2.13
C ALA A 88 -5.38 -11.83 -1.50
N GLY A 89 -6.04 -12.83 -2.12
CA GLY A 89 -6.04 -14.21 -1.65
C GLY A 89 -6.92 -14.48 -0.42
N LEU A 90 -7.75 -13.52 0.01
CA LEU A 90 -8.77 -13.69 1.03
C LEU A 90 -10.15 -13.87 0.38
N VAL A 91 -10.92 -14.79 0.94
CA VAL A 91 -12.36 -14.93 0.75
C VAL A 91 -13.03 -13.88 1.64
N THR A 92 -13.72 -12.93 1.01
CA THR A 92 -14.54 -11.89 1.64
C THR A 92 -15.97 -12.01 1.13
N GLY A 93 -16.95 -11.54 1.88
CA GLY A 93 -18.35 -11.55 1.46
C GLY A 93 -19.28 -12.29 2.41
N ALA A 94 -20.46 -12.63 1.89
CA ALA A 94 -21.50 -13.35 2.62
C ALA A 94 -21.04 -14.78 2.90
N ALA A 95 -21.47 -15.33 4.04
CA ALA A 95 -21.26 -16.73 4.37
C ALA A 95 -22.01 -17.63 3.36
N GLY A 96 -21.32 -18.05 2.31
CA GLY A 96 -21.73 -19.10 1.39
C GLY A 96 -21.06 -20.43 1.76
N ASP A 97 -20.76 -21.27 0.75
CA ASP A 97 -20.02 -22.52 0.93
C ASP A 97 -18.57 -22.28 1.40
N ASP A 98 -18.02 -21.11 1.10
CA ASP A 98 -16.74 -20.64 1.63
C ASP A 98 -16.99 -19.59 2.71
N LEU A 99 -16.51 -19.87 3.92
CA LEU A 99 -16.59 -18.92 5.03
C LEU A 99 -15.55 -17.80 4.83
N PRO A 100 -15.92 -16.53 5.02
CA PRO A 100 -14.97 -15.44 4.92
C PRO A 100 -13.88 -15.59 5.99
N GLN A 101 -12.61 -15.42 5.60
CA GLN A 101 -11.52 -15.42 6.58
C GLN A 101 -11.61 -14.18 7.47
N GLN A 102 -11.14 -14.29 8.72
CA GLN A 102 -11.27 -13.23 9.71
C GLN A 102 -9.99 -13.09 10.52
N PHE A 103 -9.25 -12.00 10.35
CA PHE A 103 -8.08 -11.80 11.21
C PHE A 103 -8.46 -11.63 12.67
N THR A 104 -7.66 -12.20 13.58
CA THR A 104 -7.95 -12.01 15.01
C THR A 104 -7.80 -10.52 15.33
N THR A 105 -8.73 -10.01 16.13
CA THR A 105 -8.68 -8.63 16.63
C THR A 105 -7.60 -8.44 17.70
N GLU A 106 -6.80 -9.48 17.95
CA GLU A 106 -5.75 -9.46 18.95
C GLU A 106 -4.52 -8.70 18.46
N PRO A 107 -3.81 -8.01 19.36
CA PRO A 107 -2.68 -7.15 18.98
C PRO A 107 -1.49 -7.92 18.44
N SER A 108 -1.37 -9.19 18.83
CA SER A 108 -0.34 -10.13 18.41
C SER A 108 -0.63 -10.79 17.06
N SER A 109 -1.78 -10.50 16.46
CA SER A 109 -2.22 -11.12 15.21
C SER A 109 -1.49 -10.60 13.99
N LEU A 110 -0.92 -9.39 14.06
CA LEU A 110 -0.12 -8.78 13.01
C LEU A 110 1.34 -8.66 13.48
N LYS A 111 2.26 -9.16 12.65
CA LYS A 111 3.69 -8.98 12.85
C LYS A 111 4.30 -8.43 11.58
N VAL A 112 5.12 -7.39 11.73
CA VAL A 112 5.89 -6.83 10.63
C VAL A 112 7.34 -7.22 10.84
N THR A 113 7.93 -7.88 9.86
CA THR A 113 9.36 -8.18 9.78
C THR A 113 9.89 -7.72 8.42
N GLY A 114 11.20 -7.66 8.23
CA GLY A 114 11.71 -7.24 6.93
C GLY A 114 13.18 -6.86 6.88
N THR A 115 13.66 -6.69 5.66
CA THR A 115 14.94 -6.07 5.29
C THR A 115 14.68 -4.66 4.72
N PRO A 116 15.71 -3.86 4.40
CA PRO A 116 15.53 -2.54 3.77
C PRO A 116 14.85 -2.56 2.39
N ASN A 117 14.66 -3.73 1.77
CA ASN A 117 14.03 -3.83 0.44
C ASN A 117 12.69 -4.57 0.46
N PHE A 118 12.39 -5.26 1.57
CA PHE A 118 11.23 -6.15 1.67
C PHE A 118 10.70 -6.13 3.08
N ILE A 119 9.43 -5.77 3.23
CA ILE A 119 8.66 -5.95 4.46
C ILE A 119 7.74 -7.15 4.28
N TRP A 120 7.71 -8.02 5.27
CA TRP A 120 6.76 -9.11 5.39
C TRP A 120 5.77 -8.78 6.50
N ILE A 121 4.49 -8.85 6.18
CA ILE A 121 3.38 -8.66 7.10
C ILE A 121 2.75 -10.03 7.32
N ASP A 122 3.02 -10.60 8.48
CA ASP A 122 2.46 -11.88 8.89
C ASP A 122 1.17 -11.62 9.67
N VAL A 123 0.07 -12.22 9.23
CA VAL A 123 -1.24 -12.12 9.89
C VAL A 123 -1.81 -13.50 10.19
N ILE A 124 -2.32 -13.69 11.40
CA ILE A 124 -2.95 -14.94 11.83
C ILE A 124 -4.47 -14.82 11.72
N ASP A 125 -5.08 -15.69 10.91
CA ASP A 125 -6.53 -15.86 10.83
C ASP A 125 -7.09 -16.45 12.12
N ASN A 126 -8.28 -16.00 12.53
CA ASN A 126 -8.87 -16.33 13.80
C ASN A 126 -9.47 -17.74 13.82
N VAL A 127 -8.98 -18.57 14.73
CA VAL A 127 -9.56 -19.88 15.04
C VAL A 127 -10.70 -19.77 16.08
N SER A 128 -10.80 -18.65 16.81
CA SER A 128 -11.55 -18.55 18.06
C SER A 128 -13.03 -18.18 17.92
N VAL A 129 -13.49 -17.60 16.81
CA VAL A 129 -14.92 -17.23 16.66
C VAL A 129 -15.84 -18.46 16.68
N TYR A 130 -15.30 -19.65 16.41
CA TYR A 130 -16.04 -20.91 16.52
C TYR A 130 -15.97 -21.59 17.89
N ALA A 131 -15.06 -21.20 18.79
CA ALA A 131 -15.06 -21.78 20.13
C ALA A 131 -16.33 -21.43 20.92
N ASP A 132 -16.95 -20.27 20.62
CA ASP A 132 -18.16 -19.80 21.31
C ASP A 132 -19.47 -20.24 20.60
N ILE A 133 -19.47 -20.39 19.27
CA ILE A 133 -20.62 -20.95 18.53
C ILE A 133 -20.77 -22.47 18.75
N ILE A 134 -19.69 -23.17 19.13
CA ILE A 134 -19.72 -24.59 19.53
C ILE A 134 -19.99 -24.74 21.04
N SER A 135 -20.31 -23.67 21.77
CA SER A 135 -20.63 -23.72 23.21
C SER A 135 -21.93 -24.47 23.54
N ASP A 136 -22.85 -24.63 22.59
CA ASP A 136 -24.13 -25.31 22.87
C ASP A 136 -24.20 -26.76 22.37
N HIS A 137 -23.21 -27.24 21.62
CA HIS A 137 -23.05 -28.65 21.25
C HIS A 137 -21.57 -29.04 21.36
N VAL A 138 -21.12 -29.24 22.60
CA VAL A 138 -19.84 -29.91 22.90
C VAL A 138 -20.00 -31.41 22.60
N ASP A 139 -20.05 -31.77 21.32
CA ASP A 139 -19.56 -33.08 20.93
C ASP A 139 -18.04 -32.98 20.84
N TRP A 140 -17.39 -33.50 21.89
CA TRP A 140 -15.94 -33.59 22.05
C TRP A 140 -15.21 -34.38 20.94
N ASP A 141 -15.95 -34.86 19.94
CA ASP A 141 -15.46 -35.69 18.84
C ASP A 141 -14.93 -34.91 17.63
N TYR A 142 -15.11 -33.58 17.58
CA TYR A 142 -14.60 -32.74 16.47
C TYR A 142 -13.21 -32.13 16.71
N GLY A 143 -12.64 -32.29 17.91
CA GLY A 143 -11.51 -31.47 18.38
C GLY A 143 -10.10 -32.07 18.28
N CYS A 144 -9.90 -33.33 17.92
CA CYS A 144 -8.56 -33.92 17.98
C CYS A 144 -8.22 -35.07 17.02
N TYR A 145 -9.10 -35.46 16.09
CA TYR A 145 -8.89 -36.69 15.30
C TYR A 145 -8.54 -36.52 13.81
N TYR A 146 -8.48 -35.30 13.27
CA TYR A 146 -7.94 -35.09 11.91
C TYR A 146 -6.72 -34.19 11.97
N GLY A 147 -5.55 -34.82 11.85
CA GLY A 147 -4.30 -34.13 11.64
C GLY A 147 -4.32 -33.32 10.35
N TYR A 148 -3.82 -32.09 10.46
CA TYR A 148 -3.16 -31.31 9.40
C TYR A 148 -3.87 -31.08 8.06
N ASP A 149 -5.16 -31.39 7.94
CA ASP A 149 -5.95 -31.04 6.77
C ASP A 149 -7.02 -30.04 7.20
N TYR A 150 -6.64 -28.76 7.26
CA TYR A 150 -7.57 -27.66 7.48
C TYR A 150 -8.34 -27.42 6.18
N TRP A 151 -9.42 -28.18 5.98
CA TRP A 151 -10.28 -28.09 4.78
C TRP A 151 -10.99 -26.71 4.62
N TRP A 152 -10.82 -25.80 5.59
CA TRP A 152 -11.59 -24.55 5.69
C TRP A 152 -10.71 -23.29 5.86
N GLY A 153 -9.38 -23.39 5.65
CA GLY A 153 -8.50 -22.21 5.64
C GLY A 153 -8.27 -21.49 6.99
N PHE A 154 -8.90 -21.94 8.08
CA PHE A 154 -8.79 -21.33 9.40
C PHE A 154 -7.40 -21.47 10.04
N GLY A 155 -7.00 -20.47 10.84
CA GLY A 155 -5.73 -20.49 11.58
C GLY A 155 -4.49 -20.40 10.69
N THR A 156 -4.66 -20.00 9.43
CA THR A 156 -3.57 -19.89 8.47
C THR A 156 -2.76 -18.62 8.75
N VAL A 157 -1.44 -18.73 8.67
CA VAL A 157 -0.55 -17.57 8.61
C VAL A 157 -0.56 -17.03 7.18
N ARG A 158 -0.99 -15.79 7.01
CA ARG A 158 -0.90 -15.06 5.75
C ARG A 158 0.33 -14.18 5.80
N CYS A 159 1.15 -14.23 4.75
CA CYS A 159 2.31 -13.36 4.60
C CYS A 159 2.08 -12.45 3.41
N TYR A 160 2.04 -11.14 3.64
CA TYR A 160 2.03 -10.14 2.58
C TYR A 160 3.43 -9.55 2.44
N GLU A 161 3.85 -9.35 1.20
CA GLU A 161 5.10 -8.67 0.91
C GLU A 161 4.80 -7.22 0.53
N ASP A 162 5.37 -6.30 1.28
CA ASP A 162 5.40 -4.89 0.94
C ASP A 162 6.84 -4.46 0.66
N CYS A 163 7.13 -4.29 -0.61
CA CYS A 163 8.41 -3.84 -1.12
C CYS A 163 8.39 -2.35 -1.49
N PHE A 164 7.26 -1.67 -1.29
CA PHE A 164 7.09 -0.23 -1.50
C PHE A 164 7.41 0.58 -0.25
N ALA A 165 7.24 -0.04 0.92
CA ALA A 165 7.37 0.65 2.19
C ALA A 165 8.80 1.00 2.62
N GLU A 166 9.83 0.47 1.95
CA GLU A 166 11.24 0.80 2.28
C GLU A 166 12.07 1.19 1.05
N GLY A 167 11.59 0.88 -0.16
CA GLY A 167 12.29 1.22 -1.38
C GLY A 167 11.82 2.57 -1.91
N SER A 168 12.73 3.55 -2.01
CA SER A 168 12.56 4.58 -3.02
C SER A 168 12.96 4.01 -4.38
N LEU A 169 12.14 4.31 -5.38
CA LEU A 169 12.42 3.94 -6.75
C LEU A 169 13.71 4.64 -7.22
N SER A 170 14.62 3.87 -7.80
CA SER A 170 15.92 4.38 -8.24
C SER A 170 15.82 5.04 -9.61
N LEU A 171 16.18 6.33 -9.67
CA LEU A 171 16.23 7.09 -10.92
C LEU A 171 17.51 6.75 -11.68
N VAL A 172 17.37 6.21 -12.89
CA VAL A 172 18.49 5.70 -13.71
C VAL A 172 19.01 6.79 -14.66
N ALA A 173 18.10 7.51 -15.32
CA ALA A 173 18.47 8.58 -16.24
C ALA A 173 17.36 9.63 -16.35
N PRO A 174 17.69 10.91 -16.60
CA PRO A 174 19.04 11.48 -16.54
C PRO A 174 19.59 11.44 -15.11
N ALA A 175 20.92 11.31 -14.96
CA ALA A 175 21.54 11.34 -13.64
C ALA A 175 21.36 12.73 -12.99
N SER A 176 21.23 12.78 -11.67
CA SER A 176 21.08 14.04 -10.95
C SER A 176 22.20 15.04 -11.29
N GLY A 177 21.83 16.30 -11.53
CA GLY A 177 22.76 17.36 -11.94
C GLY A 177 23.22 17.29 -13.40
N SER A 178 22.73 16.36 -14.21
CA SER A 178 23.07 16.29 -15.64
C SER A 178 22.49 17.46 -16.43
N LEU A 179 23.24 17.94 -17.41
CA LEU A 179 22.74 18.90 -18.39
C LEU A 179 21.98 18.18 -19.51
N ILE A 180 20.75 18.60 -19.75
CA ILE A 180 19.95 18.16 -20.90
C ILE A 180 20.27 19.06 -22.09
N ALA A 181 20.49 18.46 -23.27
CA ALA A 181 20.71 19.21 -24.49
C ALA A 181 19.50 20.10 -24.81
N SER A 182 19.75 21.25 -25.44
CA SER A 182 18.71 22.21 -25.81
C SER A 182 18.90 22.70 -27.24
N ASP A 183 17.79 22.96 -27.93
CA ASP A 183 17.79 23.61 -29.24
C ASP A 183 18.39 25.03 -29.11
N PRO A 184 19.45 25.36 -29.88
CA PRO A 184 20.16 26.64 -29.76
C PRO A 184 19.36 27.84 -30.28
N CYS A 185 18.31 27.63 -31.07
CA CYS A 185 17.48 28.67 -31.65
C CYS A 185 16.22 28.95 -30.80
N ALA A 186 15.55 27.89 -30.34
CA ALA A 186 14.30 27.97 -29.59
C ALA A 186 14.51 28.05 -28.07
N CYS A 187 15.71 27.72 -27.58
CA CYS A 187 16.03 27.66 -26.15
C CYS A 187 15.09 26.73 -25.37
N GLN A 188 14.89 25.54 -25.90
CA GLN A 188 14.05 24.50 -25.31
C GLN A 188 14.79 23.17 -25.30
N ASN A 189 14.41 22.23 -24.44
CA ASN A 189 15.05 20.92 -24.39
C ASN A 189 14.98 20.19 -25.74
N GLU A 190 16.03 19.46 -26.08
CA GLU A 190 15.95 18.34 -27.02
C GLU A 190 15.23 17.15 -26.37
N ALA A 191 14.80 16.17 -27.17
CA ALA A 191 14.15 14.99 -26.65
C ALA A 191 15.12 14.17 -25.78
N PHE A 192 14.65 13.74 -24.61
CA PHE A 192 15.41 12.87 -23.71
C PHE A 192 14.48 11.86 -23.04
N THR A 193 15.06 10.88 -22.35
CA THR A 193 14.30 9.78 -21.74
C THR A 193 14.53 9.75 -20.25
N LEU A 194 13.44 9.82 -19.48
CA LEU A 194 13.40 9.46 -18.08
C LEU A 194 13.42 7.94 -17.97
N LYS A 195 14.30 7.39 -17.16
CA LYS A 195 14.42 5.96 -16.90
C LYS A 195 14.53 5.72 -15.42
N TRP A 196 13.88 4.67 -14.95
CA TRP A 196 13.94 4.25 -13.58
C TRP A 196 13.95 2.73 -13.47
N ASP A 197 14.35 2.23 -12.32
CA ASP A 197 14.24 0.81 -12.02
C ASP A 197 12.80 0.44 -11.69
N ARG A 198 12.35 -0.71 -12.20
CA ARG A 198 11.04 -1.26 -11.82
C ARG A 198 11.06 -1.57 -10.33
N GLN A 199 10.11 -0.99 -9.59
CA GLN A 199 9.91 -1.36 -8.20
C GLN A 199 8.95 -2.55 -8.12
N CYS A 200 9.50 -3.71 -7.77
CA CYS A 200 8.75 -4.96 -7.59
C CYS A 200 7.97 -5.36 -8.84
N ASP A 201 6.65 -5.56 -8.71
CA ASP A 201 5.73 -5.82 -9.80
C ASP A 201 4.91 -4.60 -10.24
N SER A 202 5.34 -3.38 -9.90
CA SER A 202 4.66 -2.17 -10.39
C SER A 202 4.59 -2.13 -11.92
N CYS A 203 3.41 -1.78 -12.41
CA CYS A 203 3.09 -1.60 -13.82
C CYS A 203 2.61 -0.18 -14.14
N LEU A 204 2.23 0.60 -13.13
CA LEU A 204 1.68 1.94 -13.28
C LEU A 204 2.47 2.91 -12.43
N TYR A 205 2.66 4.13 -12.91
CA TYR A 205 3.50 5.11 -12.24
C TYR A 205 2.91 6.51 -12.30
N ASP A 206 3.07 7.26 -11.22
CA ASP A 206 2.90 8.70 -11.19
C ASP A 206 4.23 9.36 -11.52
N VAL A 207 4.33 10.01 -12.68
CA VAL A 207 5.54 10.77 -13.06
C VAL A 207 5.27 12.26 -12.88
N GLN A 208 6.21 12.99 -12.28
CA GLN A 208 6.08 14.42 -12.03
C GLN A 208 7.37 15.17 -12.32
N ILE A 209 7.24 16.38 -12.87
CA ILE A 209 8.32 17.35 -13.04
C ILE A 209 7.94 18.66 -12.33
N ALA A 210 8.89 19.30 -11.65
CA ALA A 210 8.69 20.55 -10.92
C ALA A 210 9.89 21.50 -11.07
N LEU A 211 9.66 22.77 -10.68
CA LEU A 211 10.69 23.81 -10.60
C LEU A 211 11.38 23.85 -9.22
N ASP A 212 10.83 23.14 -8.24
CA ASP A 212 11.32 23.06 -6.87
C ASP A 212 11.43 21.61 -6.38
N GLU A 213 12.36 21.37 -5.45
CA GLU A 213 12.61 20.04 -4.86
C GLU A 213 11.42 19.48 -4.10
N ASN A 214 10.51 20.35 -3.63
CA ASN A 214 9.33 19.96 -2.86
C ASN A 214 8.11 19.67 -3.74
N PHE A 215 8.23 19.78 -5.07
CA PHE A 215 7.14 19.55 -6.03
C PHE A 215 5.89 20.40 -5.74
N THR A 216 6.09 21.63 -5.24
CA THR A 216 5.01 22.61 -5.02
C THR A 216 4.71 23.42 -6.29
N GLU A 217 5.69 23.57 -7.18
CA GLU A 217 5.59 24.23 -8.49
C GLU A 217 5.72 23.20 -9.61
N GLN A 218 4.70 22.36 -9.77
CA GLN A 218 4.67 21.32 -10.80
C GLN A 218 4.51 21.89 -12.20
N VAL A 219 5.34 21.41 -13.13
CA VAL A 219 5.27 21.75 -14.55
C VAL A 219 4.24 20.84 -15.20
N ILE A 220 3.04 21.37 -15.47
CA ILE A 220 1.96 20.61 -16.11
C ILE A 220 2.30 20.40 -17.59
N LEU A 221 2.72 19.18 -17.92
CA LEU A 221 2.89 18.71 -19.29
C LEU A 221 1.85 17.61 -19.51
N GLU A 222 1.04 17.74 -20.56
CA GLU A 222 -0.01 16.78 -20.92
C GLU A 222 0.50 15.33 -21.02
N ASP A 223 1.78 15.15 -21.37
CA ASP A 223 2.42 13.84 -21.57
C ASP A 223 3.24 13.34 -20.36
N VAL A 224 3.38 14.13 -19.29
CA VAL A 224 4.36 13.85 -18.21
C VAL A 224 3.73 13.85 -16.83
N ASN A 225 2.84 14.80 -16.53
CA ASN A 225 2.11 14.78 -15.26
C ASN A 225 0.88 13.88 -15.40
N MET A 226 1.14 12.60 -15.61
CA MET A 226 0.13 11.55 -15.71
C MET A 226 0.13 10.75 -14.42
N THR A 227 -1.06 10.57 -13.86
CA THR A 227 -1.33 9.50 -12.91
C THR A 227 -1.53 8.20 -13.68
N ASP A 228 -1.14 7.07 -13.11
CA ASP A 228 -1.31 5.73 -13.71
C ASP A 228 -0.61 5.55 -15.08
N TYR A 229 0.59 6.10 -15.26
CA TYR A 229 1.37 5.90 -16.48
C TYR A 229 1.82 4.45 -16.65
N ASP A 230 1.40 3.80 -17.73
CA ASP A 230 1.83 2.46 -18.15
C ASP A 230 3.05 2.56 -19.10
N PRO A 231 4.28 2.23 -18.64
CA PRO A 231 5.47 2.37 -19.45
C PRO A 231 5.53 1.27 -20.53
N PRO A 232 6.15 1.53 -21.70
CA PRO A 232 6.25 0.55 -22.78
C PRO A 232 6.94 -0.78 -22.41
N SER A 233 7.71 -0.78 -21.32
CA SER A 233 8.38 -1.96 -20.79
C SER A 233 8.24 -1.99 -19.26
N ALA A 234 7.55 -3.01 -18.74
CA ALA A 234 7.44 -3.20 -17.30
C ALA A 234 8.80 -3.44 -16.64
N SER A 235 9.71 -4.20 -17.28
CA SER A 235 11.02 -4.54 -16.71
C SER A 235 12.05 -3.42 -16.82
N ASN A 236 11.85 -2.46 -17.72
CA ASN A 236 12.74 -1.32 -17.93
C ASN A 236 11.89 -0.06 -18.17
N PRO A 237 11.20 0.43 -17.13
CA PRO A 237 10.22 1.48 -17.29
C PRO A 237 10.90 2.80 -17.68
N SER A 238 10.26 3.52 -18.60
CA SER A 238 10.82 4.74 -19.17
C SER A 238 9.74 5.61 -19.78
N MET A 239 10.02 6.92 -19.84
CA MET A 239 9.16 7.93 -20.46
C MET A 239 10.00 8.88 -21.31
N VAL A 240 9.52 9.19 -22.52
CA VAL A 240 10.18 10.15 -23.41
C VAL A 240 9.61 11.55 -23.16
N ILE A 241 10.48 12.49 -22.83
CA ILE A 241 10.16 13.91 -22.82
C ILE A 241 10.47 14.46 -24.21
N ALA A 242 9.42 14.82 -24.94
CA ALA A 242 9.57 15.38 -26.29
C ALA A 242 10.37 16.69 -26.25
N ALA A 243 11.00 17.02 -27.38
CA ALA A 243 11.64 18.31 -27.55
C ALA A 243 10.61 19.45 -27.40
N GLY A 244 11.02 20.59 -26.87
CA GLY A 244 10.17 21.77 -26.77
C GLY A 244 9.26 21.85 -25.53
N LYS A 245 9.34 20.89 -24.61
CA LYS A 245 8.46 20.80 -23.43
C LYS A 245 8.99 21.57 -22.22
N LEU A 246 10.31 21.74 -22.12
CA LEU A 246 11.01 22.39 -21.02
C LEU A 246 11.86 23.54 -21.56
N GLN A 247 12.01 24.60 -20.76
CA GLN A 247 12.80 25.78 -21.10
C GLN A 247 14.28 25.52 -20.81
N CYS A 248 15.16 26.09 -21.64
CA CYS A 248 16.59 26.10 -21.40
C CYS A 248 16.96 26.86 -20.11
N SER A 249 18.20 26.69 -19.64
CA SER A 249 18.76 27.44 -18.49
C SER A 249 17.93 27.39 -17.20
N THR A 250 17.06 26.39 -17.08
CA THR A 250 16.17 26.18 -15.95
C THR A 250 16.52 24.84 -15.31
N THR A 251 16.60 24.83 -13.98
CA THR A 251 16.77 23.58 -13.23
C THR A 251 15.40 22.99 -12.98
N TYR A 252 15.26 21.70 -13.26
CA TYR A 252 14.03 20.95 -13.04
C TYR A 252 14.30 19.78 -12.11
N TYR A 253 13.30 19.44 -11.31
CA TYR A 253 13.27 18.26 -10.47
C TYR A 253 12.24 17.29 -11.02
N TRP A 254 12.52 16.00 -10.94
CA TRP A 254 11.58 14.98 -11.38
C TRP A 254 11.55 13.83 -10.38
N ARG A 255 10.39 13.21 -10.24
CA ARG A 255 10.20 12.02 -9.40
C ARG A 255 9.22 11.07 -10.07
N VAL A 256 9.29 9.82 -9.61
CA VAL A 256 8.36 8.77 -9.98
C VAL A 256 7.83 8.16 -8.69
N ARG A 257 6.52 7.94 -8.65
CA ARG A 257 5.82 7.22 -7.58
C ARG A 257 5.04 6.06 -8.21
N ASN A 258 4.68 5.07 -7.41
CA ASN A 258 3.77 3.99 -7.78
C ASN A 258 2.59 4.00 -6.81
#